data_AF-A0A9D7KXF2-F1
#
_entry.id   AF-A0A9D7KXF2-F1
#
_cell.length_a   1.000
_cell.length_b   1.000
_cell.length_c   1.000
_cell.angle_alpha   90.00
_cell.angle_beta   90.00
_cell.angle_gamma   90.00
#
_symmetry.space_group_name_H-M   'P 1'
#
loop_
_entity.id
_entity.type
_entity.pdbx_description
1 polymer ?
#
loop_
_entity_poly.entity_id
_entity_poly.type
_entity_poly.pdbx_seq_one_letter_code
_entity_poly.pdbx_strand_id
1 'polypeptide(L)'
;MQFKYSIFLFICSIVFILAACDLNYTPEPYTGVSGIVRDKTTGECIPNATIYLLESGDSPGAGYYYKDSLVTDVYGNFEFEFEKIIGYGYALLANKEHYIESTGLTFIQYGEIKDVLLSPEGYIKLHVQNILPSEPWDQLGINGPFTAHFYGNEIDSLMTFQINGNTNIVIYWGLNGVAVNTDTIFCPAFDTTYYELLY
;
A
#
# COMPACT_ATOMS: atom_id res chain seq x y z
N MET A 1 -46.30 -48.35 17.64
CA MET A 1 -45.66 -47.77 18.84
C MET A 1 -44.33 -47.05 18.52
N GLN A 2 -44.02 -46.73 17.26
CA GLN A 2 -42.77 -46.03 16.87
C GLN A 2 -42.91 -44.51 16.69
N PHE A 3 -44.12 -44.01 16.44
CA PHE A 3 -44.35 -42.58 16.18
C PHE A 3 -44.12 -41.65 17.39
N LYS A 4 -44.25 -42.18 18.62
CA LYS A 4 -44.07 -41.40 19.86
C LYS A 4 -42.59 -41.09 20.17
N TYR A 5 -41.67 -41.96 19.77
CA TYR A 5 -40.24 -41.77 20.00
C TYR A 5 -39.61 -40.75 19.01
N SER A 6 -40.17 -40.65 17.81
CA SER A 6 -39.70 -39.70 16.78
C SER A 6 -40.01 -38.24 17.14
N ILE A 7 -41.15 -37.98 17.79
CA ILE A 7 -41.52 -36.63 18.25
C ILE A 7 -40.65 -36.21 19.44
N PHE A 8 -40.30 -37.15 20.33
CA PHE A 8 -39.46 -36.87 21.49
C PHE A 8 -38.03 -36.51 21.10
N LEU A 9 -37.45 -37.20 20.10
CA LEU A 9 -36.14 -36.87 19.55
C LEU A 9 -36.10 -35.49 18.88
N PHE A 10 -37.17 -35.12 18.16
CA PHE A 10 -37.26 -33.82 17.50
C PHE A 10 -37.38 -32.65 18.50
N ILE A 11 -38.12 -32.85 19.60
CA ILE A 11 -38.24 -31.86 20.68
C ILE A 11 -36.92 -31.72 21.43
N CYS A 12 -36.21 -32.81 21.72
CA CYS A 12 -34.88 -32.75 22.34
C CYS A 12 -33.88 -31.97 21.48
N SER A 13 -33.86 -32.17 20.16
CA SER A 13 -32.96 -31.41 19.26
C SER A 13 -33.26 -29.90 19.25
N ILE A 14 -34.54 -29.49 19.36
CA ILE A 14 -34.90 -28.06 19.41
C ILE A 14 -34.46 -27.42 20.72
N VAL A 15 -34.52 -28.14 21.85
CA VAL A 15 -34.07 -27.63 23.15
C VAL A 15 -32.54 -27.41 23.18
N PHE A 16 -31.76 -28.28 22.51
CA PHE A 16 -30.31 -28.08 22.40
C PHE A 16 -29.93 -26.91 21.48
N ILE A 17 -30.70 -26.61 20.44
CA ILE A 17 -30.46 -25.45 19.56
C ILE A 17 -30.76 -24.14 20.28
N LEU A 18 -31.81 -24.10 21.11
CA LEU A 18 -32.15 -22.91 21.90
C LEU A 18 -31.19 -22.66 23.07
N ALA A 19 -30.57 -23.72 23.61
CA ALA A 19 -29.56 -23.61 24.67
C ALA A 19 -28.16 -23.22 24.16
N ALA A 20 -27.88 -23.36 22.87
CA ALA A 20 -26.62 -22.96 22.25
C ALA A 20 -26.60 -21.47 21.83
N CYS A 21 -27.75 -20.80 21.85
CA CYS A 21 -27.84 -19.35 21.66
C CYS A 21 -27.58 -18.66 23.00
N ASP A 22 -26.32 -18.41 23.30
CA ASP A 22 -25.97 -17.52 24.40
C ASP A 22 -26.37 -16.09 24.01
N LEU A 23 -27.56 -15.67 24.46
CA LEU A 23 -28.16 -14.37 24.12
C LEU A 23 -27.30 -13.18 24.62
N ASN A 24 -26.27 -13.46 25.42
CA ASN A 24 -25.40 -12.49 26.08
C ASN A 24 -23.93 -12.59 25.65
N TYR A 25 -23.62 -13.21 24.49
CA TYR A 25 -22.28 -13.08 23.92
C TYR A 25 -22.07 -11.64 23.41
N THR A 26 -21.70 -10.76 24.32
CA THR A 26 -21.01 -9.52 23.98
C THR A 26 -19.54 -9.90 23.81
N PRO A 27 -18.99 -9.93 22.58
CA PRO A 27 -17.54 -10.11 22.42
C PRO A 27 -16.87 -9.06 23.30
N GLU A 28 -15.87 -9.48 24.10
CA GLU A 28 -15.09 -8.51 24.87
C GLU A 28 -14.58 -7.44 23.89
N PRO A 29 -14.68 -6.14 24.26
CA PRO A 29 -14.26 -5.09 23.37
C PRO A 29 -12.79 -5.30 23.07
N TYR A 30 -12.51 -5.55 21.80
CA TYR A 30 -11.18 -5.83 21.28
C TYR A 30 -10.16 -4.81 21.81
N THR A 31 -9.12 -5.29 22.49
CA THR A 31 -8.17 -4.45 23.21
C THR A 31 -6.95 -4.09 22.36
N GLY A 32 -7.16 -3.38 21.26
CA GLY A 32 -6.04 -2.93 20.43
C GLY A 32 -6.39 -2.56 19.01
N VAL A 33 -5.58 -2.98 18.04
CA VAL A 33 -5.80 -2.73 16.60
C VAL A 33 -5.38 -3.95 15.79
N SER A 34 -6.16 -4.30 14.79
CA SER A 34 -5.84 -5.39 13.86
C SER A 34 -6.10 -4.95 12.43
N GLY A 35 -5.67 -5.77 11.47
CA GLY A 35 -5.94 -5.54 10.07
C GLY A 35 -5.09 -6.41 9.17
N ILE A 36 -5.10 -6.06 7.87
CA ILE A 36 -4.37 -6.79 6.85
C ILE A 36 -3.48 -5.82 6.09
N VAL A 37 -2.22 -6.21 5.87
CA VAL A 37 -1.33 -5.49 4.94
C VAL A 37 -1.65 -5.93 3.53
N ARG A 38 -1.95 -4.99 2.65
CA ARG A 38 -2.35 -5.28 1.27
C ARG A 38 -1.55 -4.50 0.26
N ASP A 39 -1.39 -5.12 -0.90
CA ASP A 39 -0.97 -4.44 -2.12
C ASP A 39 -2.07 -3.46 -2.53
N LYS A 40 -1.72 -2.19 -2.65
CA LYS A 40 -2.66 -1.11 -2.96
C LYS A 40 -3.32 -1.28 -4.33
N THR A 41 -2.64 -1.92 -5.26
CA THR A 41 -3.07 -2.03 -6.65
C THR A 41 -3.90 -3.29 -6.87
N THR A 42 -3.48 -4.42 -6.31
CA THR A 42 -4.16 -5.72 -6.52
C THR A 42 -5.15 -6.06 -5.41
N GLY A 43 -4.98 -5.48 -4.22
CA GLY A 43 -5.74 -5.84 -3.01
C GLY A 43 -5.30 -7.16 -2.36
N GLU A 44 -4.29 -7.82 -2.93
CA GLU A 44 -3.73 -9.06 -2.39
C GLU A 44 -3.05 -8.81 -1.05
N CYS A 45 -3.07 -9.81 -0.17
CA CYS A 45 -2.41 -9.71 1.11
C CYS A 45 -0.89 -9.81 0.98
N ILE A 46 -0.15 -9.05 1.79
CA ILE A 46 1.31 -9.03 1.81
C ILE A 46 1.80 -9.75 3.07
N PRO A 47 2.32 -10.99 2.94
CA PRO A 47 2.84 -11.73 4.08
C PRO A 47 4.24 -11.26 4.47
N ASN A 48 4.61 -11.51 5.73
CA ASN A 48 5.92 -11.18 6.29
C ASN A 48 6.31 -9.71 6.08
N ALA A 49 5.35 -8.78 6.21
CA ALA A 49 5.59 -7.35 6.30
C ALA A 49 5.83 -6.98 7.76
N THR A 50 6.77 -6.08 8.03
CA THR A 50 6.96 -5.56 9.39
C THR A 50 6.00 -4.40 9.61
N ILE A 51 5.18 -4.49 10.65
CA ILE A 51 4.29 -3.41 11.07
C ILE A 51 4.81 -2.82 12.36
N TYR A 52 4.84 -1.50 12.42
CA TYR A 52 5.19 -0.73 13.60
C TYR A 52 3.94 -0.02 14.11
N LEU A 53 3.64 -0.23 15.39
CA LEU A 53 2.69 0.59 16.11
C LEU A 53 3.42 1.84 16.62
N LEU A 54 2.90 2.99 16.25
CA LEU A 54 3.41 4.30 16.64
C LEU A 54 2.41 4.98 17.57
N GLU A 55 2.95 5.79 18.48
CA GLU A 55 2.19 6.56 19.45
C GLU A 55 2.67 8.01 19.44
N SER A 56 1.74 8.96 19.64
CA SER A 56 2.04 10.38 19.84
C SER A 56 1.48 10.83 21.18
N GLY A 57 2.27 11.59 21.94
CA GLY A 57 1.82 12.15 23.22
C GLY A 57 0.68 13.17 23.07
N ASP A 58 0.11 13.58 24.21
CA ASP A 58 -1.03 14.50 24.33
C ASP A 58 -0.74 15.97 23.94
N SER A 59 0.47 16.27 23.47
CA SER A 59 0.88 17.63 23.10
C SER A 59 0.77 17.85 21.59
N PRO A 60 0.14 18.95 21.12
CA PRO A 60 0.13 19.31 19.71
C PRO A 60 1.56 19.43 19.16
N GLY A 61 1.90 18.62 18.17
CA GLY A 61 3.23 18.59 17.55
C GLY A 61 4.22 17.62 18.19
N ALA A 62 3.82 16.84 19.20
CA ALA A 62 4.56 15.65 19.59
C ALA A 62 4.56 14.68 18.41
N GLY A 63 5.72 14.48 17.78
CA GLY A 63 5.89 13.51 16.71
C GLY A 63 5.52 12.10 17.16
N TYR A 64 5.39 11.19 16.19
CA TYR A 64 5.15 9.78 16.46
C TYR A 64 6.46 9.08 16.84
N TYR A 65 6.41 8.20 17.84
CA TYR A 65 7.51 7.34 18.24
C TYR A 65 7.11 5.87 18.19
N TYR A 66 8.09 4.99 17.99
CA TYR A 66 7.89 3.54 17.97
C TYR A 66 7.44 3.05 19.35
N LYS A 67 6.27 2.40 19.39
CA LYS A 67 5.72 1.77 20.59
C LYS A 67 5.96 0.26 20.57
N ASP A 68 5.66 -0.37 19.44
CA ASP A 68 5.81 -1.82 19.27
C ASP A 68 5.97 -2.19 17.78
N SER A 69 6.32 -3.44 17.48
CA SER A 69 6.40 -3.97 16.13
C SER A 69 6.13 -5.46 16.06
N LEU A 70 5.59 -5.92 14.93
CA LEU A 70 5.40 -7.33 14.63
C LEU A 70 5.59 -7.62 13.14
N VAL A 71 5.64 -8.90 12.78
CA VAL A 71 5.68 -9.36 11.40
C VAL A 71 4.35 -10.03 11.04
N THR A 72 3.76 -9.65 9.91
CA THR A 72 2.48 -10.22 9.46
C THR A 72 2.58 -11.71 9.15
N ASP A 73 1.46 -12.41 9.31
CA ASP A 73 1.35 -13.82 8.98
C ASP A 73 1.32 -14.10 7.45
N VAL A 74 1.09 -15.35 7.07
CA VAL A 74 1.03 -15.79 5.66
C VAL A 74 -0.15 -15.21 4.88
N TYR A 75 -1.13 -14.64 5.57
CA TYR A 75 -2.30 -13.97 5.00
C TYR A 75 -2.22 -12.44 5.18
N GLY A 76 -1.06 -11.92 5.58
CA GLY A 76 -0.83 -10.49 5.79
C GLY A 76 -1.53 -9.92 7.02
N ASN A 77 -2.10 -10.75 7.91
CA ASN A 77 -2.78 -10.26 9.10
C ASN A 77 -1.78 -9.73 10.13
N PHE A 78 -2.19 -8.70 10.86
CA PHE A 78 -1.53 -8.22 12.07
C PHE A 78 -2.55 -7.91 13.17
N GLU A 79 -2.06 -7.92 14.40
CA GLU A 79 -2.83 -7.65 15.60
C GLU A 79 -1.90 -7.14 16.69
N PHE A 80 -2.18 -5.94 17.19
CA PHE A 80 -1.54 -5.38 18.37
C PHE A 80 -2.54 -5.32 19.50
N GLU A 81 -2.16 -5.83 20.66
CA GLU A 81 -2.87 -5.59 21.90
C GLU A 81 -2.11 -4.53 22.70
N PHE A 82 -2.79 -3.48 23.14
CA PHE A 82 -2.15 -2.42 23.92
C PHE A 82 -3.15 -1.69 24.82
N GLU A 83 -2.66 -1.04 25.86
CA GLU A 83 -3.49 -0.16 26.69
C GLU A 83 -3.58 1.23 26.06
N LYS A 84 -4.80 1.71 25.85
CA LYS A 84 -5.06 3.07 25.36
C LYS A 84 -4.71 4.11 26.43
N ILE A 85 -3.88 5.08 26.06
CA ILE A 85 -3.68 6.30 26.85
C ILE A 85 -4.65 7.38 26.34
N ILE A 86 -5.44 7.97 27.24
CA ILE A 86 -6.37 9.04 26.89
C ILE A 86 -5.57 10.27 26.45
N GLY A 87 -5.99 10.88 25.33
CA GLY A 87 -5.33 12.04 24.73
C GLY A 87 -4.25 11.70 23.69
N TYR A 88 -3.82 10.44 23.62
CA TYR A 88 -2.74 10.03 22.72
C TYR A 88 -3.28 9.65 21.34
N GLY A 89 -2.45 9.88 20.32
CA GLY A 89 -2.69 9.47 18.94
C GLY A 89 -1.94 8.18 18.61
N TYR A 90 -2.50 7.38 17.71
CA TYR A 90 -1.92 6.10 17.28
C TYR A 90 -1.88 6.02 15.76
N ALA A 91 -0.79 5.44 15.24
CA ALA A 91 -0.62 5.21 13.81
C ALA A 91 0.11 3.91 13.56
N LEU A 92 -0.06 3.37 12.37
CA LEU A 92 0.68 2.21 11.86
C LEU A 92 1.63 2.66 10.77
N LEU A 93 2.80 2.04 10.75
CA LEU A 93 3.77 2.13 9.66
C LEU A 93 4.09 0.71 9.19
N ALA A 94 4.01 0.46 7.90
CA ALA A 94 4.30 -0.84 7.31
C ALA A 94 5.56 -0.79 6.45
N ASN A 95 6.40 -1.80 6.58
CA ASN A 95 7.58 -1.98 5.76
C ASN A 95 7.61 -3.40 5.18
N LYS A 96 7.85 -3.50 3.88
CA LYS A 96 8.12 -4.75 3.18
C LYS A 96 9.17 -4.50 2.11
N GLU A 97 10.14 -5.41 2.00
CA GLU A 97 11.12 -5.36 0.91
C GLU A 97 10.41 -5.32 -0.44
N HIS A 98 10.92 -4.48 -1.35
CA HIS A 98 10.36 -4.19 -2.66
C HIS A 98 8.98 -3.52 -2.66
N TYR A 99 8.53 -2.97 -1.55
CA TYR A 99 7.34 -2.14 -1.48
C TYR A 99 7.69 -0.71 -1.04
N ILE A 100 7.04 0.24 -1.67
CA ILE A 100 7.09 1.67 -1.35
C ILE A 100 5.92 1.97 -0.40
N GLU A 101 6.20 2.74 0.65
CA GLU A 101 5.16 3.28 1.52
C GLU A 101 4.23 4.19 0.72
N SER A 102 2.97 3.78 0.59
CA SER A 102 2.04 4.44 -0.34
C SER A 102 1.42 5.73 0.21
N THR A 103 1.35 5.85 1.54
CA THR A 103 0.69 6.97 2.26
C THR A 103 1.47 7.44 3.49
N GLY A 104 2.62 6.84 3.80
CA GLY A 104 3.33 7.04 5.07
C GLY A 104 2.55 6.42 6.22
N LEU A 105 2.20 7.24 7.23
CA LEU A 105 1.49 6.78 8.43
C LEU A 105 0.02 6.48 8.16
N THR A 106 -0.46 5.34 8.67
CA THR A 106 -1.88 4.98 8.72
C THR A 106 -2.44 5.28 10.11
N PHE A 107 -3.15 6.39 10.27
CA PHE A 107 -3.77 6.76 11.56
C PHE A 107 -4.90 5.79 11.92
N ILE A 108 -4.94 5.41 13.20
CA ILE A 108 -5.87 4.40 13.73
C ILE A 108 -6.55 4.88 15.00
N GLN A 109 -7.73 4.33 15.27
CA GLN A 109 -8.40 4.42 16.56
C GLN A 109 -8.24 3.12 17.33
N TYR A 110 -8.28 3.23 18.67
CA TYR A 110 -8.30 2.08 19.53
C TYR A 110 -9.56 1.22 19.28
N GLY A 111 -9.39 -0.07 19.08
CA GLY A 111 -10.42 -1.03 18.69
C GLY A 111 -10.70 -1.10 17.19
N GLU A 112 -9.96 -0.37 16.35
CA GLU A 112 -10.19 -0.35 14.90
C GLU A 112 -9.64 -1.61 14.21
N ILE A 113 -10.35 -2.07 13.18
CA ILE A 113 -9.81 -2.99 12.17
C ILE A 113 -9.45 -2.15 10.95
N LYS A 114 -8.17 -2.09 10.60
CA LYS A 114 -7.66 -1.18 9.57
C LYS A 114 -6.62 -1.84 8.67
N ASP A 115 -6.92 -1.89 7.38
CA ASP A 115 -5.94 -2.33 6.38
C ASP A 115 -4.84 -1.28 6.19
N VAL A 116 -3.61 -1.76 5.98
CA VAL A 116 -2.44 -0.94 5.66
C VAL A 116 -2.03 -1.23 4.22
N LEU A 117 -1.94 -0.17 3.39
CA LEU A 117 -1.72 -0.31 1.95
C LEU A 117 -0.28 0.03 1.57
N LEU A 118 0.38 -0.89 0.90
CA LEU A 118 1.72 -0.71 0.32
C LEU A 118 1.65 -0.73 -1.21
N SER A 119 2.47 0.09 -1.87
CA SER A 119 2.60 0.06 -3.33
C SER A 119 3.81 -0.81 -3.69
N PRO A 120 3.72 -1.78 -4.60
CA PRO A 120 4.92 -2.50 -5.04
C PRO A 120 5.88 -1.52 -5.72
N GLU A 121 7.17 -1.80 -5.64
CA GLU A 121 8.17 -1.11 -6.46
C GLU A 121 7.98 -1.48 -7.93
N GLY A 122 8.27 -0.53 -8.82
CA GLY A 122 8.46 -0.76 -10.24
C GLY A 122 9.57 0.15 -10.73
N TYR A 123 10.10 -0.14 -11.92
CA TYR A 123 11.16 0.66 -12.49
C TYR A 123 10.88 0.98 -13.95
N ILE A 124 11.31 2.16 -14.37
CA ILE A 124 11.42 2.50 -15.79
C ILE A 124 12.87 2.80 -16.12
N LYS A 125 13.38 2.10 -17.12
CA LYS A 125 14.68 2.36 -17.72
C LYS A 125 14.47 3.13 -19.01
N LEU A 126 14.75 4.44 -18.93
CA LEU A 126 14.49 5.40 -19.98
C LEU A 126 15.76 5.64 -20.78
N HIS A 127 15.72 5.34 -22.07
CA HIS A 127 16.72 5.74 -23.05
C HIS A 127 16.20 6.94 -23.83
N VAL A 128 16.96 8.03 -23.83
CA VAL A 128 16.62 9.28 -24.51
C VAL A 128 17.66 9.54 -25.59
N GLN A 129 17.21 9.71 -26.83
CA GLN A 129 18.10 9.96 -27.96
C GLN A 129 17.56 11.08 -28.86
N ASN A 130 18.41 12.07 -29.15
CA ASN A 130 18.16 13.04 -30.21
C ASN A 130 18.52 12.39 -31.56
N ILE A 131 17.53 12.15 -32.41
CA ILE A 131 17.73 11.51 -33.71
C ILE A 131 17.91 12.52 -34.85
N LEU A 132 17.60 13.78 -34.61
CA LEU A 132 17.76 14.88 -35.57
C LEU A 132 18.43 16.10 -34.90
N PRO A 133 19.74 16.03 -34.58
CA PRO A 133 20.47 17.13 -33.97
C PRO A 133 20.35 18.40 -34.84
N SER A 134 19.67 19.43 -34.31
CA SER A 134 19.39 20.65 -35.08
C SER A 134 20.11 21.87 -34.51
N GLU A 135 20.01 22.09 -33.19
CA GLU A 135 20.55 23.27 -32.53
C GLU A 135 21.49 22.89 -31.38
N PRO A 136 22.71 23.46 -31.29
CA PRO A 136 23.67 23.15 -30.23
C PRO A 136 23.17 23.38 -28.79
N TRP A 137 22.08 24.11 -28.64
CA TRP A 137 21.49 24.53 -27.36
C TRP A 137 20.15 23.85 -27.08
N ASP A 138 19.86 22.75 -27.77
CA ASP A 138 18.64 21.98 -27.54
C ASP A 138 18.49 21.60 -26.06
N GLN A 139 17.30 21.83 -25.54
CA GLN A 139 16.92 21.52 -24.16
C GLN A 139 15.69 20.62 -24.17
N LEU A 140 15.89 19.32 -23.86
CA LEU A 140 14.78 18.40 -23.64
C LEU A 140 14.41 18.40 -22.16
N GLY A 141 13.15 18.69 -21.84
CA GLY A 141 12.58 18.49 -20.52
C GLY A 141 11.61 17.31 -20.53
N ILE A 142 11.71 16.43 -19.53
CA ILE A 142 10.78 15.33 -19.28
C ILE A 142 10.16 15.53 -17.89
N ASN A 143 8.85 15.36 -17.79
CA ASN A 143 8.07 15.45 -16.56
C ASN A 143 7.10 14.27 -16.44
N GLY A 144 6.60 14.03 -15.22
CA GLY A 144 5.69 12.93 -14.90
C GLY A 144 5.93 12.48 -13.46
N PRO A 145 6.06 11.17 -13.18
CA PRO A 145 6.47 10.68 -11.86
C PRO A 145 7.94 10.99 -11.53
N PHE A 146 8.73 11.43 -12.51
CA PHE A 146 10.10 11.93 -12.36
C PHE A 146 10.29 13.14 -13.27
N THR A 147 11.35 13.92 -12.99
CA THR A 147 11.76 15.06 -13.81
C THR A 147 13.20 14.86 -14.26
N ALA A 148 13.45 15.07 -15.55
CA ALA A 148 14.79 15.01 -16.13
C ALA A 148 14.97 16.12 -17.17
N HIS A 149 16.19 16.65 -17.25
CA HIS A 149 16.55 17.69 -18.21
C HIS A 149 17.84 17.28 -18.92
N PHE A 150 17.85 17.44 -20.23
CA PHE A 150 18.98 17.17 -21.10
C PHE A 150 19.32 18.43 -21.87
N TYR A 151 20.61 18.66 -22.11
CA TYR A 151 21.11 19.85 -22.78
C TYR A 151 22.10 19.46 -23.87
N GLY A 152 22.06 20.18 -24.98
CA GLY A 152 22.92 19.96 -26.13
C GLY A 152 22.25 19.14 -27.22
N ASN A 153 22.93 18.98 -28.34
CA ASN A 153 22.42 18.29 -29.53
C ASN A 153 22.88 16.82 -29.66
N GLU A 154 23.79 16.36 -28.79
CA GLU A 154 24.30 14.98 -28.76
C GLU A 154 23.68 14.16 -27.61
N ILE A 155 22.40 14.37 -27.34
CA ILE A 155 21.71 13.68 -26.25
C ILE A 155 21.52 12.21 -26.61
N ASP A 156 22.24 11.35 -25.91
CA ASP A 156 22.08 9.89 -25.85
C ASP A 156 22.31 9.48 -24.39
N SER A 157 21.23 9.18 -23.66
CA SER A 157 21.29 9.00 -22.21
C SER A 157 20.37 7.91 -21.74
N LEU A 158 20.89 7.06 -20.85
CA LEU A 158 20.18 5.95 -20.26
C LEU A 158 20.08 6.16 -18.76
N MET A 159 18.87 6.22 -18.22
CA MET A 159 18.64 6.37 -16.77
C MET A 159 17.63 5.34 -16.29
N THR A 160 17.54 5.17 -14.97
CA THR A 160 16.56 4.30 -14.33
C THR A 160 15.89 5.05 -13.20
N PHE A 161 14.57 5.03 -13.17
CA PHE A 161 13.76 5.69 -12.15
C PHE A 161 12.91 4.64 -11.43
N GLN A 162 12.89 4.71 -10.10
CA GLN A 162 11.94 3.96 -9.28
C GLN A 162 10.59 4.67 -9.32
N ILE A 163 9.53 3.90 -9.53
CA ILE A 163 8.14 4.36 -9.58
C ILE A 163 7.25 3.33 -8.88
N ASN A 164 5.95 3.60 -8.77
CA ASN A 164 5.00 2.59 -8.26
C ASN A 164 4.80 1.48 -9.31
N GLY A 165 4.96 0.22 -8.92
CA GLY A 165 4.67 -0.95 -9.74
C GLY A 165 3.17 -1.19 -9.94
N ASN A 166 2.85 -2.02 -10.93
CA ASN A 166 1.50 -2.31 -11.40
C ASN A 166 0.67 -1.06 -11.77
N THR A 167 1.32 0.04 -12.16
CA THR A 167 0.64 1.28 -12.52
C THR A 167 0.93 1.69 -13.96
N ASN A 168 0.02 2.47 -14.53
CA ASN A 168 0.32 3.26 -15.72
C ASN A 168 0.95 4.58 -15.26
N ILE A 169 2.12 4.91 -15.78
CA ILE A 169 2.73 6.23 -15.62
C ILE A 169 2.50 7.05 -16.88
N VAL A 170 2.26 8.34 -16.70
CA VAL A 170 2.19 9.29 -17.81
C VAL A 170 3.46 10.12 -17.78
N ILE A 171 4.16 10.14 -18.91
CA ILE A 171 5.31 11.02 -19.13
C ILE A 171 4.93 12.10 -20.14
N TYR A 172 5.49 13.28 -19.94
CA TYR A 172 5.36 14.44 -20.81
C TYR A 172 6.76 14.92 -21.15
N TRP A 173 6.99 15.33 -22.40
CA TRP A 173 8.29 15.90 -22.75
C TRP A 173 8.17 17.03 -23.74
N GLY A 174 9.19 17.89 -23.74
CA GLY A 174 9.30 19.00 -24.66
C GLY A 174 10.68 19.56 -24.91
N LEU A 175 10.80 20.27 -26.02
CA LEU A 175 12.05 20.80 -26.55
C LEU A 175 12.05 22.33 -26.45
N ASN A 176 13.12 22.91 -25.90
CA ASN A 176 13.34 24.37 -25.83
C ASN A 176 12.17 25.14 -25.20
N GLY A 177 11.57 24.57 -24.14
CA GLY A 177 10.44 25.17 -23.44
C GLY A 177 9.10 25.08 -24.17
N VAL A 178 9.07 24.40 -25.33
CA VAL A 178 7.86 24.17 -26.13
C VAL A 178 7.63 22.66 -26.21
N ALA A 179 6.56 22.14 -25.61
CA ALA A 179 5.87 20.96 -26.14
C ALA A 179 4.61 20.60 -25.34
N VAL A 180 3.83 19.66 -25.89
CA VAL A 180 3.16 18.64 -25.07
C VAL A 180 3.06 17.31 -25.86
N ASN A 181 4.18 16.60 -26.05
CA ASN A 181 4.05 15.16 -26.34
C ASN A 181 3.79 14.43 -25.02
N THR A 182 2.99 13.37 -25.09
CA THR A 182 2.67 12.55 -23.94
C THR A 182 2.61 11.09 -24.34
N ASP A 183 3.04 10.21 -23.44
CA ASP A 183 2.83 8.78 -23.57
C ASP A 183 2.49 8.16 -22.21
N THR A 184 1.79 7.04 -22.26
CA THR A 184 1.39 6.25 -21.10
C THR A 184 2.09 4.90 -21.14
N ILE A 185 2.83 4.59 -20.08
CA ILE A 185 3.67 3.39 -20.00
C ILE A 185 3.20 2.55 -18.82
N PHE A 186 2.86 1.29 -19.07
CA PHE A 186 2.59 0.35 -17.99
C PHE A 186 3.91 -0.13 -17.37
N CYS A 187 3.99 -0.07 -16.05
CA CYS A 187 5.14 -0.54 -15.31
C CYS A 187 4.71 -1.68 -14.37
N PRO A 188 5.16 -2.92 -14.62
CA PRO A 188 4.83 -4.07 -13.79
C PRO A 188 5.45 -3.94 -12.38
N ALA A 189 4.85 -4.62 -11.41
CA ALA A 189 5.42 -4.76 -10.08
C ALA A 189 6.72 -5.58 -10.11
N PHE A 190 7.70 -5.12 -9.33
CA PHE A 190 9.00 -5.73 -9.10
C PHE A 190 9.84 -5.95 -10.34
N ASP A 191 9.59 -5.18 -11.40
CA ASP A 191 10.24 -5.34 -12.69
C ASP A 191 10.51 -3.98 -13.35
N THR A 192 11.32 -3.99 -14.41
CA THR A 192 11.78 -2.80 -15.12
C THR A 192 11.20 -2.75 -16.53
N THR A 193 10.41 -1.73 -16.82
CA THR A 193 9.99 -1.42 -18.19
C THR A 193 11.09 -0.62 -18.90
N TYR A 194 11.51 -1.10 -20.07
CA TYR A 194 12.37 -0.31 -20.97
C TYR A 194 11.51 0.60 -21.85
N TYR A 195 11.88 1.86 -21.95
CA TYR A 195 11.22 2.82 -22.83
C TYR A 195 12.26 3.67 -23.56
N GLU A 196 12.06 3.79 -24.88
CA GLU A 196 12.93 4.56 -25.77
C GLU A 196 12.20 5.82 -26.21
N LEU A 197 12.80 6.97 -25.93
CA LEU A 197 12.32 8.29 -26.33
C LEU A 197 13.25 8.84 -27.40
N LEU A 198 12.80 8.71 -28.64
CA LEU A 198 13.44 9.31 -29.81
C LEU A 198 12.76 10.65 -30.08
N TYR A 199 13.54 11.72 -30.23
CA TYR A 199 13.02 13.06 -30.53
C TYR A 199 13.89 13.82 -31.53
#